data_AF-G7QAH7-F1
#
_entry.id   AF-G7QAH7-F1
#
_cell.length_a   1.000
_cell.length_b   1.000
_cell.length_c   1.000
_cell.angle_alpha   90.00
_cell.angle_beta   90.00
_cell.angle_gamma   90.00
#
_symmetry.space_group_name_H-M   'P 1'
#
loop_
_entity.id
_entity.type
_entity.pdbx_description
1 polymer ?
#
loop_
_entity_poly.entity_id
_entity_poly.type
_entity_poly.pdbx_seq_one_letter_code
_entity_poly.pdbx_strand_id
1 'polypeptide(L)'
;MPSKRIAALALAATFACLAATPALAAPERVAIYMTVGGPLEVVRDGAASTVLLGGRVIHQATGAALTAQSYMSVGDPADGYDAVLIRHGVGDAACPITYDLVTVGPDKTSVVVPGINKCSRLVNINVEGDKLMLVTEKQNGRTEIIEYNDKQRRSGAKQ
;
A
#
# COMPACT_ATOMS: atom_id res chain seq x y z
N MET A 1 -45.32 50.83 -22.18
CA MET A 1 -44.74 49.75 -23.00
C MET A 1 -43.26 49.60 -22.67
N PRO A 2 -42.90 48.75 -21.70
CA PRO A 2 -41.50 48.51 -21.38
C PRO A 2 -40.86 47.55 -22.40
N SER A 3 -39.62 47.89 -22.74
CA SER A 3 -38.70 47.27 -23.70
C SER A 3 -38.63 45.73 -23.60
N LYS A 4 -39.08 45.04 -24.66
CA LYS A 4 -38.98 43.58 -24.85
C LYS A 4 -37.55 43.05 -25.10
N ARG A 5 -36.50 43.87 -24.93
CA ARG A 5 -35.12 43.49 -25.29
C ARG A 5 -34.27 42.94 -24.15
N ILE A 6 -34.74 42.99 -22.90
CA ILE A 6 -33.93 42.58 -21.73
C ILE A 6 -34.16 41.10 -21.34
N ALA A 7 -35.26 40.48 -21.77
CA ALA A 7 -35.53 39.08 -21.44
C ALA A 7 -34.74 38.05 -22.28
N ALA A 8 -34.10 38.46 -23.38
CA ALA A 8 -33.42 37.54 -24.30
C ALA A 8 -31.93 37.29 -23.96
N LEU A 9 -31.32 38.11 -23.09
CA LEU A 9 -29.90 37.96 -22.69
C LEU A 9 -29.71 37.14 -21.41
N ALA A 10 -30.78 36.86 -20.66
CA ALA A 10 -30.71 36.06 -19.43
C ALA A 10 -30.80 34.54 -19.66
N LEU A 11 -31.10 34.08 -20.89
CA LEU A 11 -31.29 32.66 -21.19
C LEU A 11 -30.07 31.98 -21.84
N ALA A 12 -29.00 32.73 -22.12
CA ALA A 12 -27.78 32.19 -22.72
C ALA A 12 -26.64 31.92 -21.70
N ALA A 13 -26.81 32.33 -20.43
CA ALA A 13 -25.82 32.13 -19.38
C ALA A 13 -26.04 30.87 -18.53
N THR A 14 -27.15 30.15 -18.72
CA THR A 14 -27.52 28.98 -17.90
C THR A 14 -27.12 27.62 -18.47
N PHE A 15 -26.63 27.55 -19.72
CA PHE A 15 -26.23 26.28 -20.35
C PHE A 15 -24.71 26.04 -20.41
N ALA A 16 -23.88 26.98 -19.94
CA ALA A 16 -22.43 26.81 -19.88
C ALA A 16 -21.91 26.19 -18.56
N CYS A 17 -22.81 25.82 -17.62
CA CYS A 17 -22.44 25.28 -16.31
C CYS A 17 -22.53 23.74 -16.19
N LEU A 18 -22.83 23.00 -17.27
CA LEU A 18 -22.96 21.54 -17.18
C LEU A 18 -22.18 20.84 -18.30
N ALA A 19 -20.90 20.58 -18.05
CA ALA A 19 -20.21 19.33 -18.39
C ALA A 19 -18.70 19.44 -18.12
N ALA A 20 -18.29 19.96 -16.97
CA ALA A 20 -17.07 19.44 -16.37
C ALA A 20 -17.47 18.10 -15.74
N THR A 21 -17.57 17.05 -16.55
CA THR A 21 -17.51 15.70 -16.01
C THR A 21 -16.26 15.66 -15.11
N PRO A 22 -16.36 15.30 -13.82
CA PRO A 22 -15.15 15.06 -13.07
C PRO A 22 -14.38 14.02 -13.87
N ALA A 23 -13.24 14.41 -14.43
CA ALA A 23 -12.33 13.44 -15.01
C ALA A 23 -12.03 12.50 -13.84
N LEU A 24 -12.58 11.29 -13.86
CA LEU A 24 -12.22 10.25 -12.93
C LEU A 24 -10.70 10.17 -13.06
N ALA A 25 -9.99 10.66 -12.04
CA ALA A 25 -8.56 10.62 -12.02
C ALA A 25 -8.17 9.15 -12.24
N ALA A 26 -7.38 8.89 -13.28
CA ALA A 26 -6.96 7.53 -13.56
C ALA A 26 -6.28 6.95 -12.30
N PRO A 27 -6.46 5.65 -12.02
CA PRO A 27 -5.84 5.05 -10.84
C PRO A 27 -4.34 5.31 -10.84
N GLU A 28 -3.83 5.81 -9.72
CA GLU A 28 -2.40 5.98 -9.49
C GLU A 28 -1.77 4.60 -9.32
N ARG A 29 -0.65 4.33 -10.00
CA ARG A 29 0.03 3.03 -9.95
C ARG A 29 1.51 3.22 -9.67
N VAL A 30 2.01 2.49 -8.67
CA VAL A 30 3.43 2.45 -8.32
C VAL A 30 3.89 1.00 -8.36
N ALA A 31 4.94 0.70 -9.12
CA ALA A 31 5.55 -0.63 -9.17
C ALA A 31 6.84 -0.67 -8.35
N ILE A 32 6.97 -1.72 -7.53
CA ILE A 32 8.17 -2.09 -6.79
C ILE A 32 8.74 -3.33 -7.46
N TYR A 33 9.93 -3.22 -8.03
CA TYR A 33 10.60 -4.35 -8.67
C TYR A 33 11.37 -5.13 -7.61
N MET A 34 10.89 -6.34 -7.33
CA MET A 34 11.48 -7.24 -6.34
C MET A 34 12.45 -8.24 -7.01
N THR A 35 13.46 -8.71 -6.28
CA THR A 35 14.57 -9.54 -6.79
C THR A 35 14.08 -10.91 -7.24
N VAL A 36 13.24 -11.56 -6.44
CA VAL A 36 12.73 -12.93 -6.69
C VAL A 36 11.25 -12.93 -7.07
N GLY A 37 10.46 -12.05 -6.45
CA GLY A 37 9.01 -12.01 -6.60
C GLY A 37 8.50 -11.30 -7.87
N GLY A 38 9.35 -10.58 -8.60
CA GLY A 38 8.93 -9.76 -9.75
C GLY A 38 8.25 -8.45 -9.32
N PRO A 39 7.47 -7.78 -10.19
CA PRO A 39 6.86 -6.50 -9.84
C PRO A 39 5.70 -6.70 -8.86
N LEU A 40 5.75 -5.98 -7.75
CA LEU A 40 4.62 -5.71 -6.86
C LEU A 40 4.06 -4.34 -7.23
N GLU A 41 2.75 -4.23 -7.44
CA GLU A 41 2.14 -2.94 -7.77
C GLU A 41 1.23 -2.48 -6.63
N VAL A 42 1.31 -1.21 -6.27
CA VAL A 42 0.35 -0.54 -5.40
C VAL A 42 -0.49 0.37 -6.28
N VAL A 43 -1.78 0.10 -6.33
CA VAL A 43 -2.75 0.84 -7.16
C VAL A 43 -3.73 1.56 -6.25
N ARG A 44 -3.82 2.87 -6.39
CA ARG A 44 -4.80 3.70 -5.69
C ARG A 44 -5.87 4.16 -6.65
N ASP A 45 -7.12 3.82 -6.32
CA ASP A 45 -8.30 4.22 -7.06
C ASP A 45 -9.28 4.91 -6.09
N GLY A 46 -9.30 6.24 -6.13
CA GLY A 46 -10.02 7.07 -5.17
C GLY A 46 -9.62 6.81 -3.72
N ALA A 47 -10.55 6.25 -2.94
CA ALA A 47 -10.38 5.93 -1.53
C ALA A 47 -9.91 4.48 -1.28
N ALA A 48 -9.81 3.65 -2.32
CA ALA A 48 -9.33 2.29 -2.22
C ALA A 48 -7.87 2.20 -2.67
N SER A 49 -7.11 1.36 -1.99
CA SER A 49 -5.76 0.97 -2.41
C SER A 49 -5.71 -0.55 -2.53
N THR A 50 -5.08 -1.05 -3.59
CA THR A 50 -4.89 -2.48 -3.84
C THR A 50 -3.42 -2.77 -4.07
N VAL A 51 -2.97 -3.93 -3.63
CA VAL A 51 -1.63 -4.45 -3.93
C VAL A 51 -1.78 -5.63 -4.86
N LEU A 52 -1.11 -5.55 -6.01
CA LEU A 52 -1.13 -6.56 -7.06
C LEU A 52 0.22 -7.27 -7.15
N LEU A 53 0.19 -8.59 -7.33
CA LEU A 53 1.35 -9.39 -7.69
C LEU A 53 1.05 -10.07 -9.02
N GLY A 54 1.79 -9.70 -10.08
CA GLY A 54 1.53 -10.22 -11.43
C GLY A 54 0.09 -9.99 -11.90
N GLY A 55 -0.51 -8.85 -11.53
CA GLY A 55 -1.90 -8.50 -11.86
C GLY A 55 -2.98 -9.10 -10.95
N ARG A 56 -2.62 -10.00 -10.02
CA ARG A 56 -3.56 -10.56 -9.03
C ARG A 56 -3.59 -9.72 -7.76
N VAL A 57 -4.78 -9.38 -7.28
CA VAL A 57 -4.97 -8.73 -5.97
C VAL A 57 -4.53 -9.67 -4.85
N ILE A 58 -3.57 -9.24 -4.05
CA ILE A 58 -3.11 -9.97 -2.85
C ILE A 58 -3.42 -9.22 -1.55
N HIS A 59 -3.68 -7.92 -1.64
CA HIS A 59 -4.08 -7.10 -0.50
C HIS A 59 -4.94 -5.92 -0.95
N GLN A 60 -5.84 -5.47 -0.09
CA GLN A 60 -6.70 -4.32 -0.34
C GLN A 60 -6.98 -3.60 0.98
N ALA A 61 -6.96 -2.28 0.95
CA ALA A 61 -7.37 -1.43 2.06
C ALA A 61 -8.29 -0.30 1.55
N THR A 62 -9.27 0.07 2.37
CA THR A 62 -10.18 1.19 2.10
C THR A 62 -9.94 2.31 3.09
N GLY A 63 -10.00 3.56 2.64
CA GLY A 63 -9.94 4.75 3.48
C GLY A 63 -8.53 5.26 3.79
N ALA A 64 -7.52 4.38 3.79
CA ALA A 64 -6.11 4.77 3.90
C ALA A 64 -5.38 4.59 2.56
N ALA A 65 -4.55 5.58 2.22
CA ALA A 65 -3.60 5.43 1.12
C ALA A 65 -2.57 4.36 1.52
N LEU A 66 -2.35 3.37 0.66
CA LEU A 66 -1.24 2.45 0.82
C LEU A 66 -0.02 2.97 0.07
N THR A 67 1.15 2.87 0.69
CA THR A 67 2.41 3.26 0.05
C THR A 67 3.48 2.22 0.39
N ALA A 68 4.18 1.71 -0.60
CA ALA A 68 5.35 0.88 -0.32
C ALA A 68 6.49 1.75 0.21
N GLN A 69 7.04 1.40 1.37
CA GLN A 69 8.04 2.21 2.04
C GLN A 69 9.42 1.56 2.06
N SER A 70 9.49 0.25 2.29
CA SER A 70 10.76 -0.45 2.42
C SER A 70 10.70 -1.77 1.69
N TYR A 71 11.81 -2.12 1.05
CA TYR A 71 11.99 -3.33 0.28
C TYR A 71 13.31 -3.99 0.67
N MET A 72 13.27 -5.30 0.92
CA MET A 72 14.43 -6.10 1.28
C MET A 72 14.31 -7.49 0.66
N SER A 73 15.41 -8.02 0.12
CA SER A 73 15.52 -9.45 -0.18
C SER A 73 16.16 -10.17 1.01
N VAL A 74 15.60 -11.32 1.39
CA VAL A 74 15.98 -12.09 2.58
C VAL A 74 16.34 -13.51 2.16
N GLY A 75 17.47 -14.03 2.66
CA GLY A 75 17.99 -15.34 2.30
C GLY A 75 18.65 -15.38 0.90
N ASP A 76 18.86 -16.60 0.40
CA ASP A 76 19.44 -16.84 -0.93
C ASP A 76 18.39 -16.61 -2.03
N PRO A 77 18.73 -16.03 -3.20
CA PRO A 77 17.77 -15.83 -4.29
C PRO A 77 17.04 -17.10 -4.77
N ALA A 78 17.60 -18.29 -4.58
CA ALA A 78 17.00 -19.56 -5.01
C ALA A 78 15.84 -20.02 -4.12
N ASP A 79 15.86 -19.71 -2.82
CA ASP A 79 14.87 -20.22 -1.85
C ASP A 79 14.37 -19.17 -0.83
N GLY A 80 14.92 -17.97 -0.88
CA GLY A 80 14.58 -16.82 -0.06
C GLY A 80 13.26 -16.16 -0.45
N TYR A 81 13.11 -14.90 -0.05
CA TYR A 81 11.92 -14.12 -0.30
C TYR A 81 12.21 -12.63 -0.33
N ASP A 82 11.35 -11.90 -1.03
CA ASP A 82 11.29 -10.45 -0.95
C ASP A 82 10.29 -10.05 0.13
N ALA A 83 10.62 -8.99 0.87
CA ALA A 83 9.78 -8.38 1.89
C ALA A 83 9.54 -6.92 1.55
N VAL A 84 8.28 -6.52 1.51
CA VAL A 84 7.86 -5.13 1.29
C VAL A 84 6.99 -4.69 2.45
N LEU A 85 7.34 -3.56 3.06
CA LEU A 85 6.47 -2.89 4.03
C LEU A 85 5.53 -1.92 3.33
N ILE A 86 4.24 -2.16 3.51
CA ILE A 86 3.17 -1.32 3.00
C ILE A 86 2.67 -0.44 4.15
N ARG A 87 2.93 0.85 4.03
CA ARG A 87 2.48 1.87 4.96
C ARG A 87 0.99 2.18 4.77
N HIS A 88 0.26 2.29 5.87
CA HIS A 88 -1.12 2.77 5.90
C HIS A 88 -1.20 4.24 6.27
N GLY A 89 -1.61 5.08 5.32
CA GLY A 89 -1.90 6.49 5.54
C GLY A 89 -0.72 7.24 6.18
N VAL A 90 -1.01 8.32 6.90
CA VAL A 90 0.02 9.09 7.63
C VAL A 90 0.13 8.75 9.12
N GLY A 91 -0.82 7.96 9.63
CA GLY A 91 -1.08 7.64 11.04
C GLY A 91 -1.35 8.87 11.92
N ASP A 92 -1.41 8.67 13.24
CA ASP A 92 -1.82 9.70 14.21
C ASP A 92 -1.08 9.59 15.57
N ALA A 93 -1.43 10.45 16.52
CA ALA A 93 -0.79 10.48 17.84
C ALA A 93 -1.00 9.19 18.66
N ALA A 94 -2.09 8.45 18.43
CA ALA A 94 -2.35 7.18 19.10
C ALA A 94 -1.65 6.00 18.40
N CYS A 95 -1.53 6.04 17.08
CA CYS A 95 -0.87 5.04 16.26
C CYS A 95 -0.08 5.72 15.12
N PRO A 96 1.22 6.01 15.33
CA PRO A 96 1.99 6.90 14.46
C PRO A 96 1.96 6.49 13.00
N ILE A 97 2.13 5.20 12.71
CA ILE A 97 2.03 4.58 11.38
C ILE A 97 1.77 3.08 11.57
N THR A 98 0.85 2.48 10.82
CA THR A 98 0.71 1.02 10.67
C THR A 98 1.39 0.53 9.40
N TYR A 99 2.05 -0.62 9.49
CA TYR A 99 2.66 -1.30 8.37
C TYR A 99 2.07 -2.70 8.20
N ASP A 100 1.75 -3.06 6.96
CA ASP A 100 1.54 -4.44 6.57
C ASP A 100 2.83 -4.97 5.97
N LEU A 101 3.17 -6.21 6.30
CA LEU A 101 4.30 -6.90 5.70
C LEU A 101 3.80 -7.79 4.55
N VAL A 102 4.22 -7.51 3.33
CA VAL A 102 4.04 -8.38 2.18
C VAL A 102 5.33 -9.15 1.98
N THR A 103 5.26 -10.48 1.92
CA THR A 103 6.40 -11.29 1.50
C THR A 103 6.08 -12.13 0.29
N VAL A 104 7.05 -12.27 -0.62
CA VAL A 104 6.88 -12.96 -1.91
C VAL A 104 8.09 -13.84 -2.20
N GLY A 105 7.85 -15.11 -2.52
CA GLY A 105 8.89 -16.05 -2.92
C GLY A 105 9.22 -16.04 -4.41
N PRO A 106 10.30 -16.75 -4.82
CA PRO A 106 10.63 -16.96 -6.23
C PRO A 106 9.51 -17.70 -6.99
N ASP A 107 8.77 -18.56 -6.30
CA ASP A 107 7.59 -19.30 -6.79
C ASP A 107 6.31 -18.46 -6.89
N LYS A 108 6.39 -17.15 -6.62
CA LYS A 108 5.26 -16.19 -6.54
C LYS A 108 4.27 -16.47 -5.42
N THR A 109 4.57 -17.39 -4.51
CA THR A 109 3.77 -17.55 -3.30
C THR A 109 3.93 -16.30 -2.44
N SER A 110 2.82 -15.80 -1.90
CA SER A 110 2.83 -14.57 -1.14
C SER A 110 2.04 -14.70 0.15
N VAL A 111 2.45 -13.99 1.19
CA VAL A 111 1.65 -13.78 2.39
C VAL A 111 1.67 -12.30 2.77
N VAL A 112 0.56 -11.85 3.32
CA VAL A 112 0.39 -10.50 3.84
C VAL A 112 0.11 -10.61 5.33
N VAL A 113 0.93 -9.96 6.14
CA VAL A 113 0.75 -9.89 7.59
C VAL A 113 0.32 -8.46 7.94
N PRO A 114 -0.98 -8.24 8.24
CA PRO A 114 -1.49 -6.91 8.54
C PRO A 114 -0.95 -6.38 9.86
N GLY A 115 -0.68 -5.07 9.92
CA GLY A 115 -0.31 -4.37 11.15
C GLY A 115 0.87 -4.98 11.89
N ILE A 116 1.92 -5.42 11.16
CA ILE A 116 3.07 -6.15 11.70
C ILE A 116 3.69 -5.44 12.90
N ASN A 117 3.73 -4.11 12.88
CA ASN A 117 4.33 -3.29 13.93
C ASN A 117 3.40 -2.98 15.11
N LYS A 118 2.12 -3.36 15.07
CA LYS A 118 1.13 -3.14 16.15
C LYS A 118 1.18 -1.72 16.75
N CYS A 119 1.17 -0.69 15.90
CA CYS A 119 1.29 0.72 16.26
C CYS A 119 2.60 1.16 16.95
N SER A 120 3.59 0.27 17.06
CA SER A 120 4.93 0.64 17.52
C SER A 120 5.69 1.33 16.40
N ARG A 121 6.50 2.33 16.74
CA ARG A 121 7.31 3.06 15.76
C ARG A 121 8.33 2.12 15.16
N LEU A 122 8.40 2.01 13.83
CA LEU A 122 9.45 1.27 13.16
C LEU A 122 10.76 2.08 13.25
N VAL A 123 11.78 1.49 13.85
CA VAL A 123 13.09 2.13 14.09
C VAL A 123 14.12 1.65 13.09
N ASN A 124 14.14 0.34 12.84
CA ASN A 124 15.10 -0.25 11.92
C ASN A 124 14.56 -1.57 11.33
N ILE A 125 15.09 -1.96 10.18
CA ILE A 125 14.82 -3.24 9.52
C ILE A 125 16.17 -3.89 9.24
N ASN A 126 16.37 -5.08 9.79
CA ASN A 126 17.60 -5.85 9.62
C ASN A 126 17.29 -7.18 8.93
N VAL A 127 18.25 -7.65 8.16
CA VAL A 127 18.25 -8.98 7.56
C VAL A 127 19.44 -9.74 8.14
N GLU A 128 19.17 -10.90 8.73
CA GLU A 128 20.19 -11.78 9.32
C GLU A 128 19.99 -13.20 8.80
N GLY A 129 20.81 -13.59 7.82
CA GLY A 129 20.67 -14.87 7.13
C GLY A 129 19.33 -14.98 6.41
N ASP A 130 18.50 -15.93 6.85
CA ASP A 130 17.15 -16.21 6.34
C ASP A 130 16.04 -15.49 7.14
N LYS A 131 16.41 -14.57 8.04
CA LYS A 131 15.47 -13.87 8.93
C LYS A 131 15.32 -12.40 8.58
N LEU A 132 14.08 -11.94 8.64
CA LEU A 132 13.73 -10.53 8.67
C LEU A 132 13.44 -10.09 10.10
N MET A 133 14.15 -9.06 10.56
CA MET A 133 14.05 -8.53 11.91
C MET A 133 13.57 -7.08 11.85
N LEU A 134 12.38 -6.79 12.40
CA LEU A 134 11.87 -5.44 12.51
C LEU A 134 12.09 -4.93 13.93
N VAL A 135 12.92 -3.91 14.07
CA VAL A 135 13.15 -3.23 15.34
C VAL A 135 12.09 -2.15 15.48
N THR A 136 11.26 -2.28 16.50
CA THR A 136 10.16 -1.35 16.79
C THR A 136 10.33 -0.74 18.18
N GLU A 137 9.76 0.44 18.39
CA GLU A 137 9.76 1.14 19.67
C GLU A 137 8.33 1.46 20.09
N LYS A 138 7.96 1.05 21.30
CA LYS A 138 6.66 1.34 21.90
C LYS A 138 6.59 2.77 22.38
N GLN A 139 5.38 3.25 22.66
CA GLN A 139 5.15 4.60 23.21
C GLN A 139 5.90 4.87 24.53
N ASN A 140 6.20 3.83 25.30
CA ASN A 140 6.99 3.94 26.54
C ASN A 140 8.52 3.96 26.30
N GLY A 141 8.98 4.06 25.06
CA GLY A 141 10.39 4.07 24.68
C GLY A 141 11.07 2.70 24.70
N ARG A 142 10.35 1.62 25.02
CA ARG A 142 10.91 0.26 24.99
C ARG A 142 11.02 -0.24 23.56
N THR A 143 12.23 -0.65 23.19
CA THR A 143 12.51 -1.34 21.93
C THR A 143 12.11 -2.81 22.00
N GLU A 144 11.53 -3.32 20.92
CA GLU A 144 11.21 -4.72 20.70
C GLU A 144 11.65 -5.16 19.30
N ILE A 145 11.99 -6.43 19.15
CA ILE A 145 12.36 -7.01 17.87
C ILE A 145 11.27 -7.98 17.46
N ILE A 146 10.71 -7.77 16.28
CA ILE A 146 9.76 -8.66 15.65
C ILE A 146 10.54 -9.49 14.64
N GLU A 147 10.78 -10.76 14.96
CA GLU A 147 11.31 -11.74 14.01
C GLU A 147 10.17 -12.25 13.13
N TYR A 148 10.26 -12.01 11.83
CA TYR A 148 9.36 -12.64 10.88
C TYR A 148 9.91 -13.98 10.42
N ASN A 149 9.08 -15.01 10.54
CA ASN A 149 9.39 -16.36 10.08
C ASN A 149 8.58 -16.70 8.83
N ASP A 150 9.29 -16.97 7.74
CA ASP A 150 8.75 -17.26 6.41
C ASP A 150 7.94 -18.58 6.30
N LYS A 151 7.82 -19.34 7.41
CA LYS A 151 7.00 -20.56 7.49
C LYS A 151 5.58 -20.39 6.96
N GLN A 152 4.92 -19.26 7.24
CA GLN A 152 3.52 -19.06 6.80
C GLN A 152 3.40 -19.08 5.28
N ARG A 153 4.28 -18.33 4.58
CA ARG A 153 4.34 -18.32 3.12
C ARG A 153 4.63 -19.71 2.56
N ARG A 154 5.67 -20.37 3.09
CA ARG A 154 6.10 -21.72 2.67
C ARG A 154 5.04 -22.79 2.93
N SER A 155 4.20 -22.62 3.95
CA SER A 155 3.12 -23.57 4.27
C SER A 155 1.89 -23.39 3.36
N GLY A 156 1.60 -22.16 2.95
CA GLY A 156 0.54 -21.86 1.97
C GLY A 156 0.84 -22.34 0.55
N ALA A 157 2.12 -22.58 0.22
CA ALA A 157 2.58 -23.10 -1.07
C ALA A 157 2.24 -24.59 -1.31
N LYS A 158 1.83 -25.33 -0.26
CA LYS A 158 1.58 -26.78 -0.33
C LYS A 158 0.10 -27.16 -0.52
N GLN A 159 -0.77 -26.20 -0.84
CA GLN A 159 -2.16 -26.43 -1.22
C GLN A 159 -2.34 -26.21 -2.72
#